data_AF-A0A2S9FCD6-F1
#
_entry.id   AF-A0A2S9FCD6-F1
#
_cell.length_a   1.000
_cell.length_b   1.000
_cell.length_c   1.000
_cell.angle_alpha   90.00
_cell.angle_beta   90.00
_cell.angle_gamma   90.00
#
_symmetry.space_group_name_H-M   'P 1'
#
loop_
_entity.id
_entity.type
_entity.pdbx_description
1 polymer ?
#
loop_
_entity_poly.entity_id
_entity_poly.type
_entity_poly.pdbx_seq_one_letter_code
_entity_poly.pdbx_strand_id
1 'polypeptide(L)' 'AGDDDDRRGATVALTHAGHAALRTAAPGHVELVRSTVFDGLSDDEQQAFGIAVAAILERLRASRGS' A
#
# COMPACT_ATOMS: atom_id res chain seq x y z
N ALA A 1 -23.47 5.55 13.63
CA ALA A 1 -24.29 6.76 13.42
C ALA A 1 -23.66 7.50 12.25
N GLY A 2 -24.48 7.83 11.25
CA GLY A 2 -24.04 8.36 9.96
C GLY A 2 -23.45 9.76 10.08
N ASP A 3 -22.46 10.01 9.24
CA ASP A 3 -21.91 11.31 8.91
C ASP A 3 -22.96 12.08 8.09
N ASP A 4 -23.91 12.71 8.78
CA ASP A 4 -25.07 13.35 8.14
C ASP A 4 -24.80 14.80 7.68
N ASP A 5 -23.56 15.29 7.60
CA ASP A 5 -23.31 16.66 7.08
C ASP A 5 -22.02 16.90 6.26
N ASP A 6 -21.49 15.88 5.57
CA ASP A 6 -20.60 16.12 4.42
C ASP A 6 -20.97 15.25 3.21
N ARG A 7 -21.72 15.85 2.28
CA ARG A 7 -22.12 15.22 1.00
C ARG A 7 -20.97 14.96 0.02
N ARG A 8 -19.72 15.29 0.36
CA ARG A 8 -18.53 14.97 -0.45
C ARG A 8 -17.84 13.69 0.01
N GLY A 9 -18.20 13.15 1.18
CA GLY A 9 -17.63 11.92 1.72
C GLY A 9 -18.40 10.67 1.28
N ALA A 10 -17.68 9.62 0.90
CA ALA A 10 -18.23 8.28 0.76
C ALA A 10 -17.45 7.32 1.64
N THR A 11 -18.15 6.58 2.49
CA THR A 11 -17.53 5.51 3.30
C THR A 11 -17.54 4.21 2.51
N VAL A 12 -16.36 3.64 2.31
CA VAL A 12 -16.18 2.35 1.63
C VAL A 12 -15.66 1.33 2.65
N ALA A 13 -16.30 0.16 2.71
CA ALA A 13 -15.90 -0.94 3.57
C ALA A 13 -15.66 -2.22 2.76
N LEU A 14 -14.69 -3.03 3.19
CA LEU A 14 -14.47 -4.36 2.62
C LEU A 14 -15.63 -5.28 3.01
N THR A 15 -16.18 -5.97 2.02
CA THR A 15 -17.14 -7.05 2.26
C THR A 15 -16.44 -8.28 2.82
N HIS A 16 -17.21 -9.20 3.40
CA HIS A 16 -16.68 -10.48 3.83
C HIS A 16 -16.02 -11.25 2.67
N ALA A 17 -16.66 -11.27 1.50
CA ALA A 17 -16.11 -11.89 0.30
C ALA A 17 -14.81 -11.22 -0.16
N GLY A 18 -14.74 -9.89 -0.10
CA GLY A 18 -13.51 -9.13 -0.41
C GLY A 18 -12.38 -9.49 0.56
N HIS A 19 -12.67 -9.60 1.86
CA HIS A 19 -11.70 -10.04 2.85
C HIS A 19 -11.24 -11.49 2.60
N ALA A 20 -12.14 -12.39 2.20
CA ALA A 20 -11.78 -13.76 1.87
C ALA A 20 -10.86 -13.82 0.64
N ALA A 21 -11.15 -13.03 -0.40
CA ALA A 21 -10.32 -12.93 -1.60
C ALA A 21 -8.90 -12.45 -1.27
N LEU A 22 -8.76 -11.43 -0.40
CA LEU A 22 -7.44 -10.96 0.06
C LEU A 22 -6.67 -12.05 0.80
N ARG A 23 -7.32 -12.80 1.69
CA ARG A 23 -6.65 -13.91 2.41
C ARG A 23 -6.16 -15.01 1.45
N THR A 24 -6.94 -15.31 0.41
CA THR A 24 -6.54 -16.29 -0.60
C THR A 24 -5.38 -15.79 -1.45
N ALA A 25 -5.38 -14.52 -1.85
CA ALA A 25 -4.36 -13.95 -2.72
C ALA A 25 -3.05 -13.59 -2.01
N ALA A 26 -3.11 -13.23 -0.72
CA ALA A 26 -1.97 -12.68 0.02
C ALA A 26 -0.71 -13.57 0.01
N PRO A 27 -0.79 -14.90 0.25
CA PRO A 27 0.41 -15.74 0.26
C PRO A 27 1.15 -15.72 -1.08
N GLY A 28 0.43 -15.95 -2.19
CA GLY A 28 1.04 -15.93 -3.52
C GLY A 28 1.54 -14.55 -3.94
N HIS A 29 0.86 -13.48 -3.51
CA HIS A 29 1.35 -12.12 -3.73
C HIS A 29 2.66 -11.85 -2.97
N VAL A 30 2.75 -12.28 -1.72
CA VAL A 30 3.97 -12.13 -0.90
C VAL A 30 5.14 -12.89 -1.52
N GLU A 31 4.93 -14.13 -1.96
CA GLU A 31 5.98 -14.92 -2.63
C GLU A 31 6.48 -14.24 -3.90
N LEU A 32 5.57 -13.72 -4.73
CA LEU A 32 5.94 -13.00 -5.95
C LEU A 32 6.76 -11.74 -5.64
N VAL A 33 6.29 -10.91 -4.71
CA VAL A 33 6.98 -9.67 -4.35
C VAL A 33 8.34 -9.96 -3.74
N ARG A 34 8.43 -10.96 -2.85
CA ARG A 34 9.70 -11.37 -2.22
C ARG A 34 10.72 -11.81 -3.26
N SER A 35 10.34 -12.75 -4.13
CA SER A 35 11.25 -13.30 -5.15
C SER A 35 11.67 -12.28 -6.21
N THR A 36 10.78 -11.35 -6.57
CA THR A 36 11.04 -10.40 -7.65
C THR A 36 11.78 -9.16 -7.17
N VAL A 37 11.50 -8.69 -5.96
CA VAL A 37 12.01 -7.40 -5.46
C VAL A 37 13.09 -7.58 -4.40
N PHE A 38 12.92 -8.52 -3.46
CA PHE A 38 13.70 -8.52 -2.21
C PHE A 38 14.80 -9.59 -2.15
N ASP A 39 14.57 -10.80 -2.67
CA ASP A 39 15.54 -11.90 -2.56
C ASP A 39 16.87 -11.62 -3.28
N GLY A 40 16.90 -10.65 -4.20
CA GLY A 40 18.10 -10.19 -4.90
C GLY A 40 18.85 -9.03 -4.21
N LEU A 41 18.35 -8.51 -3.09
CA LEU A 41 18.91 -7.34 -2.41
C LEU A 41 19.54 -7.71 -1.07
N SER A 42 20.72 -7.18 -0.80
CA SER A 42 21.31 -7.17 0.55
C SER A 42 20.47 -6.32 1.51
N ASP A 43 20.68 -6.52 2.81
CA ASP A 43 19.97 -5.77 3.86
C ASP A 43 20.17 -4.25 3.73
N ASP A 44 21.39 -3.81 3.40
CA ASP A 44 21.72 -2.39 3.18
C ASP A 44 21.00 -1.83 1.95
N GLU A 45 20.89 -2.61 0.87
CA GLU A 45 20.17 -2.21 -0.34
C GLU A 45 18.65 -2.14 -0.11
N GLN A 46 18.08 -3.05 0.68
CA GLN A 46 16.67 -2.99 1.07
C GLN A 46 16.38 -1.74 1.91
N GLN A 47 17.27 -1.39 2.84
CA GLN A 47 17.17 -0.15 3.61
C GLN A 47 17.25 1.08 2.71
N ALA A 48 18.22 1.12 1.79
CA ALA A 48 18.37 2.21 0.84
C ALA A 48 17.14 2.36 -0.07
N PHE A 49 16.57 1.25 -0.53
CA PHE A 49 15.33 1.24 -1.32
C PHE A 49 14.17 1.87 -0.55
N GLY A 50 13.99 1.50 0.72
CA GLY A 50 12.97 2.10 1.59
C GLY A 50 13.12 3.62 1.75
N ILE A 51 14.36 4.10 1.96
CA ILE A 51 14.68 5.54 2.05
C ILE A 51 14.31 6.26 0.74
N ALA A 52 14.69 5.69 -0.40
CA ALA A 52 14.41 6.28 -1.72
C ALA A 52 12.89 6.40 -1.98
N VAL A 53 12.13 5.34 -1.72
CA VAL A 53 10.67 5.33 -1.89
C VAL A 53 10.00 6.36 -0.96
N ALA A 54 10.44 6.48 0.28
CA ALA A 54 9.92 7.46 1.23
C ALA A 54 10.10 8.90 0.71
N ALA A 55 11.31 9.25 0.26
CA ALA A 55 11.60 10.58 -0.28
C ALA A 55 10.76 10.89 -1.53
N ILE A 56 10.54 9.91 -2.41
CA ILE A 56 9.68 10.06 -3.59
C ILE A 56 8.23 10.32 -3.17
N LEU A 57 7.70 9.57 -2.20
CA LEU A 57 6.33 9.73 -1.71
C LEU A 57 6.10 11.11 -1.07
N GLU A 58 7.07 11.62 -0.31
CA GLU A 58 7.01 12.98 0.25
C GLU A 58 6.86 14.04 -0.86
N ARG A 59 7.67 13.94 -1.91
CA ARG A 59 7.61 14.87 -3.05
C ARG A 59 6.28 14.76 -3.80
N LEU A 60 5.79 13.53 -4.05
CA LEU A 60 4.50 13.32 -4.71
C LEU A 60 3.31 13.86 -3.92
N ARG A 61 3.38 13.85 -2.59
CA ARG A 61 2.35 14.45 -1.72
C ARG A 61 2.44 15.96 -1.75
N ALA A 62 3.64 16.52 -1.66
CA ALA A 62 3.86 17.95 -1.77
C ALA A 62 3.33 18.50 -3.10
N SER A 63 3.59 17.80 -4.21
CA SER A 63 3.11 18.20 -5.56
C SER A 63 1.59 18.10 -5.77
N ARG A 64 0.85 17.38 -4.91
CA ARG A 64 -0.61 17.29 -4.98
C ARG A 64 -1.32 18.30 -4.08
N GLY A 65 -0.61 18.86 -3.11
CA GLY A 65 -1.10 19.91 -2.20
C GLY A 65 -0.74 21.33 -2.62
N SER A 66 0.10 21.48 -3.65
CA SER A 66 0.44 22.73 -4.35
C SER A 66 -0.39 22.89 -5.62
#